data_AF-A0A1J9Q0Y3-F1
#
_entry.id   AF-A0A1J9Q0Y3-F1
#
_cell.length_a   1.000
_cell.length_b   1.000
_cell.length_c   1.000
_cell.angle_alpha   90.00
_cell.angle_beta   90.00
_cell.angle_gamma   90.00
#
_symmetry.space_group_name_H-M   'P 1'
#
loop_
_entity.id
_entity.type
_entity.pdbx_description
1 polymer ?
#
loop_
_entity_poly.entity_id
_entity_poly.type
_entity_poly.pdbx_seq_one_letter_code
_entity_poly.pdbx_strand_id
1 'polypeptide(L)'
;IHSGCLNWVQDWVVDLRRWEKWSRRAISSAGKGELRVFAGEYANRIIMPDCAVFISTLDYPTITMEVAYTETYENLEEDVLPPVTRRDGWRDFNLYSSEDCTPQAR
;
A
#
# COMPACT_ATOMS: atom_id res chain seq x y z
N ILE A 1 9.58 4.64 -5.35
CA ILE A 1 9.63 3.17 -5.52
C ILE A 1 8.42 2.50 -4.86
N HIS A 2 8.18 2.75 -3.56
CA HIS A 2 7.02 2.18 -2.83
C HIS A 2 5.68 2.30 -3.57
N SER A 3 5.28 3.51 -3.95
CA SER A 3 4.04 3.75 -4.71
C SER A 3 4.00 3.02 -6.05
N GLY A 4 5.15 2.91 -6.72
CA GLY A 4 5.27 2.13 -7.95
C GLY A 4 5.02 0.64 -7.73
N CYS A 5 5.57 0.06 -6.65
CA CYS A 5 5.32 -1.32 -6.26
C CYS A 5 3.84 -1.56 -5.93
N LEU A 6 3.21 -0.64 -5.19
CA LEU A 6 1.78 -0.75 -4.86
C LEU A 6 0.89 -0.66 -6.09
N ASN A 7 1.17 0.27 -7.01
CA ASN A 7 0.44 0.38 -8.27
C ASN A 7 0.61 -0.88 -9.12
N TRP A 8 1.82 -1.45 -9.16
CA TRP A 8 2.07 -2.71 -9.88
C TRP A 8 1.21 -3.86 -9.34
N VAL A 9 1.04 -3.99 -8.01
CA VAL A 9 0.15 -5.00 -7.43
C VAL A 9 -1.32 -4.77 -7.84
N GLN A 10 -1.77 -3.51 -7.86
CA GLN A 10 -3.13 -3.18 -8.29
C GLN A 10 -3.36 -3.54 -9.76
N ASP A 11 -2.41 -3.20 -10.64
CA ASP A 11 -2.46 -3.55 -12.06
C ASP A 11 -2.46 -5.07 -12.26
N TRP A 12 -1.62 -5.78 -11.51
CA TRP A 12 -1.58 -7.25 -11.53
C TRP A 12 -2.92 -7.87 -11.15
N VAL A 13 -3.60 -7.38 -10.10
CA VAL A 13 -4.93 -7.85 -9.70
C VAL A 13 -5.98 -7.57 -10.78
N VAL A 14 -5.90 -6.40 -11.44
CA VAL A 14 -6.79 -6.05 -12.55
C VAL A 14 -6.60 -7.00 -13.74
N ASP A 15 -5.35 -7.31 -14.08
CA ASP A 15 -5.02 -8.19 -15.20
C ASP A 15 -5.36 -9.65 -14.92
N LEU A 16 -5.07 -10.15 -13.71
CA LEU A 16 -5.46 -11.49 -13.29
C LEU A 16 -6.98 -11.67 -13.40
N ARG A 17 -7.76 -10.68 -12.94
CA ARG A 17 -9.22 -10.69 -13.07
C ARG A 17 -9.67 -10.78 -14.53
N ARG A 18 -9.00 -10.06 -15.44
CA ARG A 18 -9.32 -10.07 -16.87
C ARG A 18 -9.01 -11.42 -17.50
N TRP A 19 -7.84 -11.98 -17.22
CA TRP A 19 -7.41 -13.27 -17.77
C TRP A 19 -8.29 -14.42 -17.31
N GLU A 20 -8.61 -14.48 -16.02
CA GLU A 20 -9.46 -15.53 -15.43
C GLU A 20 -10.97 -15.30 -15.65
N LYS A 21 -11.35 -14.19 -16.30
CA LYS A 21 -12.76 -13.76 -16.49
C LYS A 21 -13.53 -13.69 -15.17
N TRP A 22 -12.85 -13.33 -14.10
CA TRP A 22 -13.44 -13.22 -12.77
C TRP A 22 -14.33 -11.99 -12.64
N SER A 23 -15.37 -12.12 -11.82
CA SER A 23 -16.24 -10.97 -11.52
C SER A 23 -15.44 -9.88 -10.80
N ARG A 24 -15.90 -8.62 -10.88
CA ARG A 24 -15.26 -7.48 -10.18
C ARG A 24 -15.12 -7.68 -8.67
N ARG A 25 -15.96 -8.52 -8.08
CA ARG A 25 -15.93 -8.81 -6.65
C ARG A 25 -14.99 -9.94 -6.29
N ALA A 26 -14.68 -10.84 -7.23
CA ALA A 26 -13.99 -12.10 -6.96
C ALA A 26 -12.56 -11.94 -6.41
N ILE A 27 -11.85 -10.89 -6.83
CA ILE A 27 -10.54 -10.51 -6.31
C ILE A 27 -10.44 -9.00 -6.17
N SER A 28 -9.81 -8.55 -5.09
CA SER A 28 -9.51 -7.14 -4.84
C SER A 28 -8.17 -6.99 -4.13
N SER A 29 -7.59 -5.80 -4.22
CA SER A 29 -6.41 -5.40 -3.44
C SER A 29 -6.73 -4.17 -2.61
N ALA A 30 -6.18 -4.10 -1.39
CA ALA A 30 -6.19 -2.92 -0.54
C ALA A 30 -4.74 -2.52 -0.23
N GLY A 31 -4.44 -1.22 -0.32
CA GLY A 31 -3.11 -0.68 0.00
C GLY A 31 -2.97 -0.15 1.43
N LYS A 32 -4.01 -0.28 2.26
CA LYS A 32 -4.04 0.11 3.68
C LYS A 32 -5.07 -0.73 4.42
N GLY A 33 -4.78 -1.11 5.65
CA GLY A 33 -5.74 -1.76 6.54
C GLY A 33 -5.07 -2.53 7.68
N GLU A 34 -5.77 -2.59 8.82
CA GLU A 34 -5.37 -3.43 9.94
C GLU A 34 -5.79 -4.88 9.70
N LEU A 35 -4.85 -5.81 9.86
CA LEU A 35 -5.12 -7.24 9.83
C LEU A 35 -4.81 -7.85 11.17
N ARG A 36 -5.78 -8.58 11.73
CA ARG A 36 -5.57 -9.41 12.92
C ARG A 36 -5.03 -10.77 12.50
N VAL A 37 -3.82 -11.08 12.92
CA VAL A 37 -3.21 -12.39 12.68
C VAL A 37 -3.92 -13.44 13.53
N PHE A 38 -4.32 -14.55 12.92
CA PHE A 38 -5.16 -15.57 13.56
C PHE A 38 -4.43 -16.90 13.84
N ALA A 39 -3.12 -17.00 13.56
CA ALA A 39 -2.36 -18.23 13.71
C ALA A 39 -0.95 -18.05 14.26
N GLY A 40 -0.45 -19.09 14.95
CA GLY A 40 0.92 -19.17 15.46
C GLY A 40 1.23 -18.24 16.63
N GLU A 41 2.53 -17.97 16.84
CA GLU A 41 3.04 -17.09 17.91
C GLU A 41 2.60 -15.62 17.77
N TYR A 42 2.06 -15.26 16.61
CA TYR A 42 1.57 -13.91 16.28
C TYR A 42 0.06 -13.77 16.43
N ALA A 43 -0.65 -14.81 16.90
CA ALA A 43 -2.10 -14.76 17.08
C ALA A 43 -2.53 -13.54 17.91
N ASN A 44 -3.60 -12.89 17.48
CA ASN A 44 -4.15 -11.63 18.02
C ASN A 44 -3.29 -10.38 17.85
N ARG A 45 -2.13 -10.44 17.19
CA ARG A 45 -1.40 -9.24 16.80
C ARG A 45 -2.12 -8.54 15.64
N ILE A 46 -2.10 -7.22 15.69
CA ILE A 46 -2.54 -6.37 14.58
C ILE A 46 -1.29 -6.02 13.77
N ILE A 47 -1.33 -6.28 12.47
CA ILE A 47 -0.32 -5.88 11.50
C ILE A 47 -0.96 -4.97 10.45
N MET A 48 -0.15 -4.17 9.79
CA MET A 48 -0.58 -3.28 8.72
C MET A 48 0.33 -3.49 7.51
N PRO A 49 -0.01 -4.42 6.62
CA PRO A 49 0.78 -4.62 5.43
C PRO A 49 0.62 -3.45 4.47
N ASP A 50 1.68 -3.16 3.71
CA ASP A 50 1.64 -2.20 2.62
C ASP A 50 0.59 -2.56 1.56
N CYS A 51 0.36 -3.86 1.33
CA CYS A 51 -0.71 -4.34 0.47
C CYS A 51 -1.30 -5.68 0.94
N ALA A 52 -2.61 -5.85 0.75
CA ALA A 52 -3.32 -7.10 0.95
C ALA A 52 -4.22 -7.42 -0.24
N VAL A 53 -4.22 -8.67 -0.68
CA VAL A 53 -5.06 -9.19 -1.77
C VAL A 53 -6.08 -10.16 -1.20
N PHE A 54 -7.34 -9.96 -1.57
CA PHE A 54 -8.49 -10.69 -1.08
C PHE A 54 -9.16 -11.44 -2.21
N ILE A 55 -9.57 -12.68 -1.94
CA ILE A 55 -10.48 -13.43 -2.80
C ILE A 55 -11.86 -13.43 -2.11
N SER A 56 -12.92 -13.10 -2.84
CA SER A 56 -14.25 -12.79 -2.27
C SER A 56 -14.90 -13.88 -1.43
N THR A 57 -14.41 -15.11 -1.53
CA THR A 57 -14.91 -16.24 -0.75
C THR A 57 -14.34 -16.28 0.67
N LEU A 58 -13.40 -15.39 1.00
CA LEU A 58 -12.69 -15.37 2.27
C LEU A 58 -12.87 -14.02 2.96
N ASP A 59 -13.07 -14.06 4.28
CA ASP A 59 -13.12 -12.86 5.13
C ASP A 59 -11.73 -12.37 5.55
N TYR A 60 -10.68 -13.03 5.06
CA TYR A 60 -9.29 -12.73 5.34
C TYR A 60 -8.49 -12.60 4.03
N PRO A 61 -7.40 -11.83 4.02
CA PRO A 61 -6.57 -11.68 2.82
C PRO A 61 -5.88 -13.00 2.49
N THR A 62 -5.87 -13.34 1.21
CA THR A 62 -5.18 -14.52 0.68
C THR A 62 -3.67 -14.28 0.61
N ILE A 63 -3.26 -13.04 0.33
CA ILE A 63 -1.86 -12.63 0.19
C ILE A 63 -1.67 -11.29 0.90
N THR A 64 -0.59 -11.16 1.68
CA THR A 64 -0.12 -9.88 2.25
C THR A 64 1.29 -9.61 1.76
N MET A 65 1.60 -8.36 1.42
CA MET A 65 2.89 -7.95 0.87
C MET A 65 3.41 -6.72 1.61
N GLU A 66 4.72 -6.71 1.85
CA GLU A 66 5.48 -5.57 2.38
C GLU A 66 6.51 -5.13 1.35
N VAL A 67 6.64 -3.82 1.15
CA VAL A 67 7.66 -3.20 0.31
C VAL A 67 8.77 -2.68 1.21
N ALA A 68 9.72 -3.56 1.49
CA ALA A 68 10.90 -3.23 2.26
C ALA A 68 12.01 -2.64 1.39
N TYR A 69 12.80 -1.76 2.00
CA TYR A 69 14.04 -1.25 1.44
C TYR A 69 15.23 -1.94 2.10
N THR A 70 16.26 -2.24 1.32
CA THR A 70 17.52 -2.78 1.85
C THR A 70 18.42 -1.70 2.45
N GLU A 71 18.12 -0.45 2.19
CA GLU A 71 18.85 0.74 2.63
C GLU A 71 18.11 1.40 3.80
N THR A 72 18.83 2.14 4.64
CA THR A 72 18.20 2.84 5.76
C THR A 72 17.37 4.02 5.25
N TYR A 73 16.37 4.44 6.05
CA TYR A 73 15.47 5.51 5.65
C TYR A 73 16.20 6.84 5.40
N GLU A 74 17.29 7.09 6.14
CA GLU A 74 18.15 8.25 5.97
C GLU A 74 18.78 8.31 4.56
N ASN A 75 19.20 7.16 4.02
CA ASN A 75 19.77 7.10 2.67
C ASN A 75 18.70 7.34 1.59
N LEU A 76 17.46 6.91 1.84
CA LEU A 76 16.34 7.15 0.92
C LEU A 76 15.92 8.63 0.90
N GLU A 77 16.02 9.35 2.01
CA GLU A 77 15.72 10.78 2.06
C GLU A 77 16.76 11.60 1.28
N GLU A 78 18.03 11.23 1.35
CA GLU A 78 19.11 11.90 0.60
C GLU A 78 18.93 11.76 -0.92
N ASP A 79 18.42 10.63 -1.42
CA ASP A 79 18.15 10.41 -2.84
C ASP A 79 16.91 11.15 -3.36
N VAL A 80 15.95 11.47 -2.48
CA VAL A 80 14.72 12.19 -2.84
C VAL A 80 14.93 13.71 -2.81
N LEU A 81 15.87 14.20 -2.00
CA LEU A 81 16.21 15.61 -1.97
C LEU A 81 17.18 15.93 -3.14
N PRO A 82 16.79 16.78 -4.11
CA PRO A 82 17.77 17.25 -5.09
C PRO A 82 18.90 17.99 -4.36
N PRO A 83 20.15 17.96 -4.87
CA PRO A 83 21.26 18.65 -4.24
C PRO A 83 20.91 20.12 -4.08
N VAL A 84 20.85 20.56 -2.83
CA VAL A 84 20.39 21.89 -2.43
C VAL A 84 21.28 22.96 -3.07
N THR A 85 20.82 23.58 -4.17
CA THR A 85 21.21 24.96 -4.45
C THR A 85 20.40 25.84 -3.52
N ARG A 86 21.03 26.26 -2.42
CA ARG A 86 20.57 27.39 -1.59
C ARG A 86 20.17 28.55 -2.51
N ARG A 87 18.89 28.87 -2.59
CA ARG A 87 18.37 30.23 -2.81
C ARG A 87 16.90 30.27 -2.43
N ASP A 88 16.67 31.03 -1.37
CA ASP A 88 15.44 31.69 -0.93
C ASP A 88 14.20 31.48 -1.80
N GLY A 89 13.18 30.88 -1.19
CA GLY A 89 11.78 31.04 -1.60
C GLY A 89 11.28 30.02 -2.61
N TRP A 90 10.85 28.85 -2.14
CA TRP A 90 9.86 28.04 -2.84
C TRP A 90 8.73 27.64 -1.90
N ARG A 91 7.62 28.37 -2.04
CA ARG A 91 6.28 27.88 -1.73
C ARG A 91 5.90 26.85 -2.79
N ASP A 92 5.04 25.93 -2.38
CA ASP A 92 4.16 25.10 -3.21
C ASP A 92 4.81 23.95 -3.98
N PHE A 93 5.03 22.83 -3.27
CA PHE A 93 4.69 21.51 -3.80
C PHE A 93 3.80 20.80 -2.79
N ASN A 94 2.51 20.73 -3.10
CA ASN A 94 1.55 19.89 -2.41
C ASN A 94 2.00 18.42 -2.54
N LEU A 95 2.64 17.91 -1.48
CA LEU A 95 2.50 16.51 -1.13
C LEU A 95 1.01 16.29 -0.90
N TYR A 96 0.43 15.27 -1.56
CA TYR A 96 -0.97 14.88 -1.42
C TYR A 96 -1.45 15.06 0.03
N SER A 97 -2.36 16.02 0.21
CA SER A 97 -3.06 16.28 1.45
C SER A 97 -3.74 14.99 1.92
N SER A 98 -3.54 14.64 3.18
CA SER A 98 -4.17 13.52 3.87
C SER A 98 -5.67 13.74 4.16
N GLU A 99 -6.33 14.60 3.40
CA GLU A 99 -7.74 14.94 3.54
C GLU A 99 -8.55 14.29 2.42
N ASP A 100 -8.77 12.97 2.52
CA ASP A 100 -9.92 12.27 1.90
C ASP A 100 -10.05 10.84 2.45
N CYS A 101 -9.93 10.71 3.78
CA CYS A 101 -10.34 9.51 4.51
C CYS A 101 -11.26 9.93 5.66
N THR A 102 -12.45 10.42 5.33
CA THR A 102 -13.56 10.37 6.29
C THR A 102 -14.06 8.92 6.36
N PRO A 103 -14.06 8.27 7.54
CA PRO A 103 -14.88 7.10 7.74
C PRO A 103 -16.34 7.55 7.68
N GLN A 104 -17.12 7.01 6.74
CA GLN A 104 -18.58 7.09 6.85
C GLN A 104 -19.02 6.25 8.06
N ALA A 105 -19.26 6.93 9.18
CA ALA A 105 -20.06 6.39 10.27
C ALA A 105 -21.52 6.25 9.81
N ARG A 106 -22.19 5.20 10.28
CA ARG A 106 -23.60 4.90 10.02
C ARG A 106 -24.54 6.02 10.45
#